data_AF-A0A060CGV3-F1
#
_entry.id   AF-A0A060CGV3-F1
#
_cell.length_a   1.000
_cell.length_b   1.000
_cell.length_c   1.000
_cell.angle_alpha   90.00
_cell.angle_beta   90.00
_cell.angle_gamma   90.00
#
_symmetry.space_group_name_H-M   'P 1'
#
loop_
_entity.id
_entity.type
_entity.pdbx_description
1 polymer ?
#
loop_
_entity_poly.entity_id
_entity_poly.type
_entity_poly.pdbx_seq_one_letter_code
_entity_poly.pdbx_strand_id
1 'polypeptide(L)'
;PADVVSTVRDAAGPRRRPPATARRPTSGSPRRTCGPPTAPYLYSLRSEVVLNQRVVDSYETTFGVRQLDFDADNGFFLNGTHLKLHGVCLHNDQGALGSVNNYDALWRQMSTLKRGGLNAFRTSHNPPSPEMLDVCQRLGIVMMVEAFDCWHVGKLAYDYHLYFDEWSDSD
;
A
#
# COMPACT_ATOMS: atom_id res chain seq x y z
N PRO A 1 28.58 -18.39 -0.43
CA PRO A 1 27.12 -18.22 -0.24
C PRO A 1 26.85 -16.73 -0.01
N ALA A 2 25.77 -16.20 -0.58
CA ALA A 2 25.30 -14.85 -0.26
C ALA A 2 24.32 -14.92 0.92
N ASP A 3 24.45 -13.98 1.86
CA ASP A 3 23.56 -13.85 3.01
C ASP A 3 22.57 -12.69 2.77
N VAL A 4 21.35 -12.80 3.29
CA VAL A 4 20.38 -11.70 3.30
C VAL A 4 20.26 -11.13 4.70
N VAL A 5 20.49 -9.83 4.84
CA VAL A 5 20.37 -9.10 6.10
C VAL A 5 19.21 -8.12 6.01
N SER A 6 18.28 -8.20 6.96
CA SER A 6 17.09 -7.35 7.00
C SER A 6 17.10 -6.47 8.25
N THR A 7 16.98 -5.15 8.05
CA THR A 7 16.92 -4.17 9.14
C THR A 7 15.63 -3.37 9.06
N VAL A 8 14.81 -3.44 10.11
CA VAL A 8 13.59 -2.61 10.24
C VAL A 8 13.94 -1.29 10.95
N ARG A 9 13.58 -0.18 10.33
CA ARG A 9 13.72 1.19 10.83
C ARG A 9 12.36 1.74 11.20
N ASP A 10 12.35 2.44 12.33
CA ASP A 10 11.17 3.10 12.84
C ASP A 10 10.98 4.48 12.20
N ALA A 11 9.74 4.98 12.08
CA ALA A 11 9.40 6.29 11.52
C ALA A 11 10.13 7.45 12.22
N ALA A 12 10.48 7.26 13.50
CA ALA A 12 11.22 8.22 14.33
C ALA A 12 12.76 8.13 14.20
N GLY A 13 13.29 7.33 13.26
CA GLY A 13 14.72 7.12 13.06
C GLY A 13 15.29 5.88 13.78
N PRO A 14 16.56 5.52 13.51
CA PRO A 14 17.11 4.23 13.91
C PRO A 14 17.41 4.17 15.42
N ARG A 15 16.82 3.19 16.11
CA ARG A 15 17.44 2.64 17.33
C ARG A 15 18.32 1.46 16.92
N ARG A 16 19.65 1.66 16.92
CA ARG A 16 20.63 0.60 16.70
C ARG A 16 20.43 -0.51 17.73
N ARG A 17 20.20 -1.75 17.26
CA ARG A 17 20.51 -2.95 18.03
C ARG A 17 21.95 -3.37 17.65
N PRO A 18 22.79 -3.85 18.60
CA PRO A 18 24.15 -4.29 18.27
C PRO A 18 24.11 -5.47 17.29
N PRO A 19 25.22 -5.74 16.56
CA PRO A 19 25.26 -6.82 15.58
C PRO A 19 25.01 -8.15 16.30
N ALA A 20 23.88 -8.78 16.02
CA ALA A 20 23.62 -10.13 16.45
C ALA A 20 24.37 -11.06 15.49
N THR A 21 25.41 -11.71 16.00
CA THR A 21 25.95 -12.93 15.40
C THR A 21 24.79 -13.91 15.16
N ALA A 22 24.76 -14.48 13.95
CA ALA A 22 23.69 -15.32 13.43
C ALA A 22 23.05 -16.24 14.49
N ARG A 23 21.84 -15.90 14.94
CA ARG A 23 20.97 -16.84 15.67
C ARG A 23 19.52 -16.35 15.72
N ARG A 24 18.68 -16.99 14.88
CA ARG A 24 17.22 -16.87 14.68
C ARG A 24 16.69 -15.44 14.46
N PRO A 25 15.77 -15.23 13.49
CA PRO A 25 15.03 -13.99 13.43
C PRO A 25 14.20 -13.87 14.73
N THR A 26 14.62 -13.00 15.65
CA THR A 26 13.77 -12.66 16.79
C THR A 26 12.65 -11.78 16.25
N SER A 27 11.47 -12.36 16.06
CA SER A 27 10.24 -11.61 15.78
C SER A 27 9.93 -10.72 16.99
N GLY A 28 10.40 -9.49 16.98
CA GLY A 28 9.85 -8.47 17.87
C GLY A 28 8.46 -8.10 17.37
N SER A 29 7.44 -8.23 18.21
CA SER A 29 6.12 -7.65 17.95
C SER A 29 6.29 -6.16 17.60
N PRO A 30 5.69 -5.66 16.50
CA PRO A 30 5.61 -4.23 16.25
C PRO A 30 5.01 -3.56 17.47
N ARG A 31 5.73 -2.57 18.04
CA ARG A 31 5.31 -1.90 19.27
C ARG A 31 4.21 -0.85 19.05
N ARG A 32 3.94 -0.50 17.78
CA ARG A 32 2.95 0.49 17.35
C ARG A 32 2.22 -0.04 16.12
N THR A 33 0.90 -0.04 16.16
CA THR A 33 0.04 -0.24 15.00
C THR A 33 -0.39 1.12 14.46
N CYS A 34 -0.70 1.21 13.16
CA CYS A 34 -1.27 2.43 12.58
C CYS A 34 -2.62 2.73 13.25
N GLY A 35 -2.75 3.81 14.03
CA GLY A 35 -4.02 4.13 14.67
C GLY A 35 -5.12 4.45 13.65
N PRO A 36 -6.40 4.08 13.89
CA PRO A 36 -7.50 4.50 13.03
C PRO A 36 -7.76 6.02 13.16
N PRO A 37 -8.27 6.71 12.11
CA PRO A 37 -7.68 6.96 10.79
C PRO A 37 -6.92 8.30 10.74
N THR A 38 -6.15 8.64 11.78
CA THR A 38 -5.54 9.98 11.90
C THR A 38 -4.01 9.99 11.94
N ALA A 39 -3.33 8.85 12.13
CA ALA A 39 -1.87 8.79 12.16
C ALA A 39 -1.34 7.44 11.59
N PRO A 40 -1.11 7.34 10.26
CA PRO A 40 -0.43 6.19 9.70
C PRO A 40 1.00 6.14 10.21
N TYR A 41 1.43 4.94 10.62
CA TYR A 41 2.77 4.71 11.15
C TYR A 41 3.52 3.79 10.19
N LEU A 42 4.48 4.35 9.46
CA LEU A 42 5.20 3.65 8.41
C LEU A 42 6.61 3.28 8.88
N TYR A 43 6.92 2.00 8.79
CA TYR A 43 8.25 1.44 8.95
C TYR A 43 8.96 1.40 7.60
N SER A 44 10.29 1.28 7.66
CA SER A 44 11.13 0.98 6.51
C SER A 44 11.89 -0.32 6.77
N LEU A 45 11.80 -1.27 5.85
CA LEU A 45 12.59 -2.50 5.82
C LEU A 45 13.71 -2.33 4.82
N ARG A 46 14.96 -2.29 5.28
CA ARG A 46 16.13 -2.36 4.41
C ARG A 46 16.61 -3.80 4.31
N SER A 47 16.55 -4.36 3.12
CA SER A 47 17.05 -5.69 2.78
C SER A 47 18.37 -5.57 2.02
N GLU A 48 19.41 -6.26 2.47
CA GLU A 48 20.75 -6.21 1.88
C GLU A 48 21.21 -7.62 1.50
N VAL A 49 21.75 -7.75 0.29
CA VAL A 49 22.44 -8.97 -0.15
C VAL A 49 23.93 -8.82 0.14
N VAL A 50 24.47 -9.72 0.94
CA VAL A 50 25.87 -9.70 1.40
C VAL A 50 26.64 -10.86 0.80
N LEU A 51 27.69 -10.56 0.04
CA LEU A 51 28.60 -11.54 -0.53
C LEU A 51 30.03 -11.20 -0.12
N ASN A 52 30.76 -12.17 0.43
CA ASN A 52 32.14 -11.99 0.90
C ASN A 52 32.30 -10.77 1.85
N GLN A 53 31.37 -10.65 2.81
CA GLN A 53 31.31 -9.54 3.79
C GLN A 53 31.08 -8.14 3.17
N ARG A 54 30.67 -8.06 1.90
CA ARG A 54 30.32 -6.81 1.22
C ARG A 54 28.86 -6.80 0.82
N VAL A 55 28.19 -5.68 1.03
CA VAL A 55 26.85 -5.44 0.49
C VAL A 55 26.98 -5.27 -1.02
N VAL A 56 26.32 -6.15 -1.77
CA VAL A 56 26.32 -6.11 -3.25
C VAL A 56 25.01 -5.58 -3.82
N ASP A 57 23.94 -5.59 -3.02
CA ASP A 57 22.65 -4.99 -3.36
C ASP A 57 21.90 -4.57 -2.10
N SER A 58 21.05 -3.56 -2.22
CA SER A 58 20.14 -3.18 -1.14
C SER A 58 18.84 -2.59 -1.67
N TYR A 59 17.73 -3.00 -1.06
CA TYR A 59 16.39 -2.51 -1.38
C TYR A 59 15.67 -2.05 -0.11
N GLU A 60 14.91 -0.96 -0.22
CA GLU A 60 14.15 -0.39 0.89
C GLU A 60 12.64 -0.52 0.62
N THR A 61 11.91 -1.13 1.56
CA THR A 61 10.47 -1.35 1.47
C THR A 61 9.76 -0.62 2.59
N THR A 62 8.89 0.33 2.25
CA THR A 62 8.02 1.01 3.21
C THR A 62 6.80 0.15 3.51
N PHE A 63 6.43 0.01 4.79
CA PHE A 63 5.25 -0.77 5.18
C PHE A 63 4.60 -0.28 6.48
N GLY A 64 3.31 -0.56 6.66
CA GLY A 64 2.57 -0.29 7.90
C GLY A 64 2.00 -1.57 8.50
N VAL A 65 1.95 -1.64 9.83
CA VAL A 65 1.37 -2.78 10.56
C VAL A 65 -0.05 -2.46 10.97
N ARG A 66 -1.00 -3.28 10.50
CA ARG A 66 -2.44 -3.15 10.79
C ARG A 66 -3.14 -4.50 10.75
N GLN A 67 -4.24 -4.61 11.47
CA GLN A 67 -5.21 -5.70 11.39
C GLN A 67 -6.49 -5.18 10.73
N LEU A 68 -7.02 -5.96 9.80
CA LEU A 68 -8.27 -5.70 9.10
C LEU A 68 -9.20 -6.87 9.39
N ASP A 69 -10.41 -6.59 9.88
CA ASP A 69 -11.43 -7.62 10.11
C ASP A 69 -12.72 -7.21 9.41
N PHE A 70 -13.35 -8.16 8.73
CA PHE A 70 -14.67 -8.02 8.10
C PHE A 70 -15.60 -9.03 8.74
N ASP A 71 -16.59 -8.51 9.45
CA ASP A 71 -17.62 -9.28 10.12
C ASP A 71 -18.95 -9.13 9.37
N ALA A 72 -19.68 -10.23 9.20
CA ALA A 72 -20.92 -10.25 8.42
C ALA A 72 -22.04 -9.42 9.07
N ASP A 73 -22.08 -9.38 10.41
CA ASP A 73 -23.14 -8.72 11.16
C ASP A 73 -22.76 -7.28 11.55
N ASN A 74 -21.47 -7.06 11.82
CA ASN A 74 -20.95 -5.82 12.40
C ASN A 74 -20.08 -5.00 11.43
N GLY A 75 -19.77 -5.49 10.23
CA GLY A 75 -19.06 -4.74 9.21
C GLY A 75 -17.53 -4.71 9.41
N PHE A 76 -16.92 -3.55 9.18
CA PHE A 76 -15.46 -3.42 9.05
C PHE A 76 -14.79 -2.92 10.33
N PHE A 77 -13.65 -3.52 10.67
CA PHE A 77 -12.81 -3.13 11.80
C PHE A 77 -11.38 -2.89 11.34
N LEU A 78 -10.77 -1.83 11.89
CA LEU A 78 -9.37 -1.50 11.70
C LEU A 78 -8.68 -1.50 13.08
N ASN A 79 -7.76 -2.43 13.29
CA ASN A 79 -7.09 -2.65 14.58
C ASN A 79 -8.06 -2.83 15.75
N GLY A 80 -9.12 -3.61 15.55
CA GLY A 80 -10.15 -3.87 16.56
C GLY A 80 -11.16 -2.73 16.77
N THR A 81 -11.01 -1.59 16.10
CA THR A 81 -11.97 -0.50 16.15
C THR A 81 -12.93 -0.58 14.98
N HIS A 82 -14.23 -0.69 15.27
CA HIS A 82 -15.29 -0.64 14.25
C HIS A 82 -15.24 0.70 13.50
N LEU A 83 -15.28 0.64 12.17
CA LEU A 83 -15.20 1.80 11.30
C LEU A 83 -16.13 1.64 10.09
N LYS A 84 -17.00 2.62 9.86
CA LYS A 84 -17.74 2.71 8.60
C LYS A 84 -16.81 3.22 7.49
N LEU A 85 -16.79 2.55 6.35
CA LEU A 85 -16.06 2.99 5.17
C LEU A 85 -16.82 4.13 4.48
N HIS A 86 -16.34 5.36 4.65
CA HIS A 86 -16.79 6.54 3.92
C HIS A 86 -15.96 6.66 2.65
N GLY A 87 -16.35 5.84 1.67
CA GLY A 87 -15.62 5.62 0.43
C GLY A 87 -16.08 6.47 -0.73
N VAL A 88 -15.16 6.73 -1.67
CA VAL A 88 -15.48 7.23 -3.02
C VAL A 88 -14.82 6.36 -4.08
N CYS A 89 -15.36 6.43 -5.30
CA CYS A 89 -14.77 5.86 -6.50
C CYS A 89 -14.14 7.00 -7.31
N LEU A 90 -12.92 6.83 -7.80
CA LEU A 90 -12.27 7.78 -8.70
C LEU A 90 -11.64 7.03 -9.87
N HIS A 91 -11.70 7.65 -11.03
CA HIS A 91 -10.82 7.29 -12.15
C HIS A 91 -9.39 7.81 -11.90
N ASN A 92 -8.48 7.42 -12.79
CA ASN A 92 -7.05 7.72 -12.68
C ASN A 92 -6.67 9.12 -13.14
N ASP A 93 -7.54 9.84 -13.86
CA ASP A 93 -7.23 11.16 -14.39
C ASP A 93 -7.22 12.25 -13.30
N GLN A 94 -6.50 13.33 -13.59
CA GLN A 94 -6.35 14.49 -12.71
C GLN A 94 -6.91 15.75 -13.36
N GLY A 95 -8.05 15.62 -14.04
CA GLY A 95 -8.73 16.72 -14.72
C GLY A 95 -7.88 17.30 -15.86
N ALA A 96 -7.44 18.56 -15.73
CA ALA A 96 -6.70 19.26 -16.79
C ALA A 96 -5.34 18.62 -17.13
N LEU A 97 -4.78 17.80 -16.25
CA LEU A 97 -3.53 17.05 -16.51
C LEU A 97 -3.77 15.76 -17.30
N GLY A 98 -5.03 15.35 -17.50
CA GLY A 98 -5.37 14.05 -18.08
C GLY A 98 -4.85 12.90 -17.21
N SER A 99 -4.30 11.86 -17.85
CA SER A 99 -3.82 10.64 -17.19
C SER A 99 -2.36 10.67 -16.74
N VAL A 100 -1.67 11.81 -16.85
CA VAL A 100 -0.31 11.95 -16.34
C VAL A 100 -0.35 11.83 -14.81
N ASN A 101 0.41 10.90 -14.25
CA ASN A 101 0.54 10.76 -12.80
C ASN A 101 1.40 11.90 -12.23
N ASN A 102 0.76 12.89 -11.59
CA ASN A 102 1.45 13.94 -10.86
C ASN A 102 1.20 13.79 -9.34
N TYR A 103 2.27 13.57 -8.58
CA TYR A 103 2.20 13.28 -7.14
C TYR A 103 1.52 14.41 -6.35
N ASP A 104 1.84 15.68 -6.62
CA ASP A 104 1.24 16.81 -5.90
C ASP A 104 -0.26 16.95 -6.19
N ALA A 105 -0.66 16.69 -7.43
CA ALA A 105 -2.07 16.67 -7.81
C ALA A 105 -2.84 15.53 -7.12
N LEU A 106 -2.24 14.33 -7.00
CA LEU A 106 -2.82 13.19 -6.26
C LEU A 106 -2.94 13.53 -4.78
N TRP A 107 -1.87 14.06 -4.19
CA TRP A 107 -1.84 14.49 -2.80
C TRP A 107 -2.92 15.54 -2.51
N ARG A 108 -3.03 16.56 -3.36
CA ARG A 108 -4.06 17.60 -3.25
C ARG A 108 -5.46 17.01 -3.32
N GLN A 109 -5.74 16.14 -4.28
CA GLN A 109 -7.04 15.51 -4.48
C GLN A 109 -7.43 14.68 -3.25
N MET A 110 -6.57 13.74 -2.83
CA MET A 110 -6.86 12.83 -1.72
C MET A 110 -6.89 13.54 -0.37
N SER A 111 -6.00 14.50 -0.12
CA SER A 111 -6.05 15.29 1.12
C SER A 111 -7.30 16.17 1.22
N THR A 112 -7.80 16.68 0.09
CA THR A 112 -9.06 17.45 0.06
C THR A 112 -10.25 16.57 0.39
N LEU A 113 -10.35 15.38 -0.22
CA LEU A 113 -11.39 14.40 0.10
C LEU A 113 -11.31 13.96 1.57
N LYS A 114 -10.09 13.72 2.08
CA LYS A 114 -9.88 13.36 3.48
C LYS A 114 -10.36 14.46 4.44
N ARG A 115 -10.10 15.74 4.14
CA ARG A 115 -10.66 16.87 4.92
C ARG A 115 -12.19 16.89 4.92
N GLY A 116 -12.81 16.36 3.87
CA GLY A 116 -14.26 16.16 3.77
C GLY A 116 -14.80 14.94 4.52
N GLY A 117 -13.96 14.19 5.24
CA GLY A 117 -14.37 13.01 6.03
C GLY A 117 -14.19 11.67 5.33
N LEU A 118 -13.55 11.64 4.16
CA LEU A 118 -13.21 10.40 3.46
C LEU A 118 -12.20 9.57 4.24
N ASN A 119 -12.43 8.26 4.33
CA ASN A 119 -11.49 7.30 4.91
C ASN A 119 -11.22 6.08 4.01
N ALA A 120 -11.92 5.95 2.88
CA ALA A 120 -11.76 4.83 1.95
C ALA A 120 -11.80 5.28 0.48
N PHE A 121 -11.15 4.52 -0.39
CA PHE A 121 -11.06 4.79 -1.82
C PHE A 121 -11.08 3.48 -2.64
N ARG A 122 -11.86 3.46 -3.72
CA ARG A 122 -11.90 2.36 -4.70
C ARG A 122 -11.30 2.81 -6.03
N THR A 123 -10.39 2.02 -6.58
CA THR A 123 -9.71 2.30 -7.86
C THR A 123 -10.57 1.84 -9.06
N SER A 124 -11.73 2.46 -9.24
CA SER A 124 -12.64 2.16 -10.35
C SER A 124 -12.01 2.49 -11.71
N HIS A 125 -11.66 1.54 -12.57
CA HIS A 125 -11.85 0.08 -12.49
C HIS A 125 -10.58 -0.65 -12.93
N ASN A 126 -9.45 -0.20 -12.40
CA ASN A 126 -8.12 -0.62 -12.81
C ASN A 126 -7.09 -0.40 -11.69
N PRO A 127 -5.94 -1.09 -11.74
CA PRO A 127 -4.86 -0.86 -10.79
C PRO A 127 -4.45 0.62 -10.76
N PRO A 128 -4.19 1.19 -9.57
CA PRO A 128 -3.75 2.57 -9.42
C PRO A 128 -2.26 2.71 -9.75
N SER A 129 -1.79 3.95 -9.86
CA SER A 129 -0.36 4.23 -9.93
C SER A 129 0.34 4.00 -8.58
N PRO A 130 1.66 3.68 -8.58
CA PRO A 130 2.45 3.59 -7.35
C PRO A 130 2.39 4.86 -6.49
N GLU A 131 2.30 6.04 -7.12
CA GLU A 131 2.16 7.33 -6.45
C GLU A 131 0.84 7.42 -5.68
N MET A 132 -0.27 6.92 -6.24
CA MET A 132 -1.57 6.93 -5.56
C MET A 132 -1.56 5.97 -4.34
N LEU A 133 -0.87 4.83 -4.45
CA LEU A 133 -0.65 3.92 -3.32
C LEU A 133 0.13 4.63 -2.19
N ASP A 134 1.23 5.29 -2.50
CA ASP A 134 2.04 6.02 -1.51
C ASP A 134 1.25 7.18 -0.87
N VAL A 135 0.51 7.96 -1.66
CA VAL A 135 -0.38 9.02 -1.15
C VAL A 135 -1.40 8.46 -0.16
N CYS A 136 -2.10 7.36 -0.50
CA CYS A 136 -3.08 6.76 0.39
C CYS A 136 -2.46 6.15 1.64
N GLN A 137 -1.27 5.53 1.53
CA GLN A 137 -0.52 5.03 2.68
C GLN A 137 -0.15 6.16 3.65
N ARG A 138 0.37 7.27 3.14
CA ARG A 138 0.76 8.44 3.94
C ARG A 138 -0.42 9.23 4.50
N LEU A 139 -1.54 9.25 3.78
CA LEU A 139 -2.77 9.85 4.27
C LEU A 139 -3.57 8.90 5.15
N GLY A 140 -3.22 7.61 5.27
CA GLY A 140 -3.99 6.64 6.06
C GLY A 140 -5.41 6.45 5.53
N ILE A 141 -5.54 6.22 4.22
CA ILE A 141 -6.79 5.94 3.50
C ILE A 141 -6.83 4.44 3.18
N VAL A 142 -7.94 3.77 3.52
CA VAL A 142 -8.16 2.37 3.14
C VAL A 142 -8.43 2.30 1.64
N MET A 143 -7.70 1.45 0.91
CA MET A 143 -7.87 1.32 -0.54
C MET A 143 -8.42 -0.06 -0.90
N MET A 144 -9.44 -0.09 -1.75
CA MET A 144 -9.85 -1.27 -2.49
C MET A 144 -9.27 -1.17 -3.90
N VAL A 145 -8.25 -1.98 -4.17
CA VAL A 145 -7.62 -2.08 -5.49
C VAL A 145 -8.45 -3.04 -6.33
N GLU A 146 -8.92 -2.56 -7.47
CA GLU A 146 -9.71 -3.31 -8.44
C GLU A 146 -8.88 -3.58 -9.70
N ALA A 147 -8.85 -4.83 -10.13
CA ALA A 147 -8.01 -5.27 -11.24
C ALA A 147 -8.67 -5.02 -12.62
N PHE A 148 -9.93 -5.41 -12.78
CA PHE A 148 -10.54 -5.49 -14.10
C PHE A 148 -11.94 -4.88 -14.15
N ASP A 149 -12.22 -4.13 -15.21
CA ASP A 149 -13.57 -3.67 -15.54
C ASP A 149 -14.37 -4.73 -16.32
N CYS A 150 -13.70 -5.63 -17.03
CA CYS A 150 -14.30 -6.73 -17.78
C CYS A 150 -13.42 -7.98 -17.72
N TRP A 151 -14.04 -9.13 -17.93
CA TRP A 151 -13.34 -10.43 -18.04
C TRP A 151 -13.43 -10.92 -19.49
N HIS A 152 -13.93 -12.14 -19.74
CA HIS A 152 -14.10 -12.69 -21.09
C HIS A 152 -15.14 -11.96 -21.97
N VAL A 153 -16.06 -11.22 -21.37
CA VAL A 153 -17.13 -10.50 -22.09
C VAL A 153 -16.84 -9.01 -22.07
N GLY A 154 -16.60 -8.45 -23.25
CA GLY A 154 -16.35 -7.02 -23.43
C GLY A 154 -17.56 -6.15 -23.13
N LYS A 155 -17.28 -4.99 -22.56
CA LYS A 155 -18.19 -3.84 -22.44
C LYS A 155 -18.05 -2.91 -23.65
N LEU A 156 -16.85 -2.82 -24.24
CA LEU A 156 -16.52 -2.05 -25.43
C LEU A 156 -15.78 -2.91 -26.46
N ALA A 157 -15.82 -2.48 -27.72
CA ALA A 157 -15.23 -3.24 -28.83
C ALA A 157 -13.72 -3.51 -28.70
N TYR A 158 -13.00 -2.67 -27.98
CA TYR A 158 -11.54 -2.72 -27.84
C TYR A 158 -11.08 -2.64 -26.38
N ASP A 159 -11.84 -3.23 -25.46
CA ASP A 159 -11.42 -3.34 -24.05
C ASP A 159 -10.59 -4.60 -23.77
N TYR A 160 -10.37 -4.87 -22.48
CA TYR A 160 -9.49 -5.93 -22.01
C TYR A 160 -10.02 -7.35 -22.26
N HIS A 161 -11.29 -7.57 -22.65
CA HIS A 161 -11.79 -8.91 -23.00
C HIS A 161 -11.01 -9.57 -24.14
N LEU A 162 -10.40 -8.76 -25.01
CA LEU A 162 -9.54 -9.23 -26.10
C LEU A 162 -8.26 -9.89 -25.59
N TYR A 163 -7.85 -9.62 -24.36
CA TYR A 163 -6.57 -9.99 -23.77
C TYR A 163 -6.71 -10.84 -22.50
N PHE A 164 -7.92 -10.89 -21.91
CA PHE A 164 -8.14 -11.49 -20.59
C PHE A 164 -7.66 -12.95 -20.48
N ASP A 165 -7.94 -13.78 -21.48
CA ASP A 165 -7.53 -15.20 -21.50
C ASP A 165 -6.02 -15.38 -21.50
N GLU A 166 -5.27 -14.44 -22.09
CA GLU A 166 -3.82 -14.53 -22.22
C GLU A 166 -3.10 -13.88 -21.04
N TRP A 167 -3.65 -12.78 -20.47
CA TRP A 167 -2.88 -11.88 -19.60
C TRP A 167 -3.37 -11.78 -18.15
N SER A 168 -4.60 -12.21 -17.83
CA SER A 168 -5.21 -11.94 -16.51
C SER A 168 -4.47 -12.53 -15.30
N ASP A 169 -3.70 -13.62 -15.48
CA ASP A 169 -2.91 -14.23 -14.40
C ASP A 169 -1.60 -13.47 -14.08
N SER A 170 -1.16 -12.59 -14.98
CA SER A 170 0.12 -11.87 -14.87
C SER A 170 -0.01 -10.38 -14.55
N ASP A 171 -1.24 -9.84 -14.56
CA ASP A 171 -1.55 -8.42 -14.31
C ASP A 171 -1.90 -8.10 -12.84
#